data_AF-F6S5E1-F1
#
_entry.id   AF-F6S5E1-F1
#
_cell.length_a   1.000
_cell.length_b   1.000
_cell.length_c   1.000
_cell.angle_alpha   90.00
_cell.angle_beta   90.00
_cell.angle_gamma   90.00
#
_symmetry.space_group_name_H-M   'P 1'
#
loop_
_entity.id
_entity.type
_entity.pdbx_description
1 polymer ?
#
loop_
_entity_poly.entity_id
_entity_poly.type
_entity_poly.pdbx_seq_one_letter_code
_entity_poly.pdbx_strand_id
1 'polypeptide(L)'
;MQLNMGLFEFNGSSGYILKPLPMRNKDKTFDPFSKNLDGVVATSLKIQIISGQFLSSSKVSTYVEVDMYGLPADTIRKRLKTKVVESNSLNPCYNSEVFTFNKIVLPCIAILRIAVMETNGSMLGQRFLPVDALKPGYRYITLRNEGNQPLTMPSLFVHLEVADFVPEVHLKFMEALANPIPFMKEKDREEQEMKNRQKALQLLLEEDEKEKVEDKPLDSD
;
A
#
# COMPACT_ATOMS: atom_id res chain seq x y z
N MET A 1 -22.80 0.23 15.41
CA MET A 1 -22.40 1.38 16.24
C MET A 1 -20.89 1.47 16.47
N GLN A 2 -20.17 0.35 16.62
CA GLN A 2 -18.72 0.31 16.91
C GLN A 2 -17.84 1.20 15.99
N LEU A 3 -18.03 1.12 14.66
CA LEU A 3 -17.30 1.94 13.69
C LEU A 3 -17.44 3.44 13.95
N ASN A 4 -18.65 3.89 14.31
CA ASN A 4 -18.95 5.29 14.60
C ASN A 4 -18.16 5.78 15.81
N MET A 5 -18.15 5.00 16.89
CA MET A 5 -17.40 5.33 18.11
C MET A 5 -15.88 5.34 17.88
N GLY A 6 -15.38 4.41 17.06
CA GLY A 6 -13.98 4.37 16.65
C GLY A 6 -13.57 5.58 15.82
N LEU A 7 -14.40 5.98 14.86
CA LEU A 7 -14.12 7.11 13.98
C LEU A 7 -14.20 8.46 14.71
N PHE A 8 -15.23 8.70 15.52
CA PHE A 8 -15.41 9.97 16.22
C PHE A 8 -14.54 10.13 17.48
N GLU A 9 -13.68 9.16 17.79
CA GLU A 9 -12.58 9.35 18.74
C GLU A 9 -11.55 10.37 18.19
N PHE A 10 -11.35 10.34 16.87
CA PHE A 10 -10.40 11.22 16.19
C PHE A 10 -10.89 12.68 16.21
N ASN A 11 -9.96 13.62 15.97
CA ASN A 11 -10.21 15.06 16.10
C ASN A 11 -10.69 15.45 17.52
N GLY A 12 -10.01 14.91 18.55
CA GLY A 12 -10.22 15.28 19.95
C GLY A 12 -11.58 14.88 20.52
N SER A 13 -12.23 13.85 19.96
CA SER A 13 -13.58 13.42 20.39
C SER A 13 -14.66 14.51 20.31
N SER A 14 -14.50 15.47 19.40
CA SER A 14 -15.42 16.59 19.22
C SER A 14 -16.77 16.22 18.60
N GLY A 15 -16.87 15.02 18.00
CA GLY A 15 -18.05 14.62 17.19
C GLY A 15 -18.06 15.22 15.78
N TYR A 16 -17.02 15.96 15.39
CA TYR A 16 -16.88 16.54 14.04
C TYR A 16 -15.62 16.05 13.34
N ILE A 17 -15.77 15.66 12.08
CA ILE A 17 -14.65 15.29 11.20
C ILE A 17 -14.82 16.02 9.89
N LEU A 18 -13.75 16.68 9.44
CA LEU A 18 -13.77 17.43 8.19
C LEU A 18 -13.83 16.45 7.00
N LYS A 19 -14.80 16.66 6.10
CA LYS A 19 -14.87 15.90 4.86
C LYS A 19 -13.60 16.11 4.00
N PRO A 20 -13.11 15.08 3.28
CA PRO A 20 -11.99 15.22 2.35
C PRO A 20 -12.24 16.27 1.28
N LEU A 21 -11.15 16.77 0.68
CA LEU A 21 -11.20 17.83 -0.34
C LEU A 21 -12.10 17.47 -1.55
N PRO A 22 -12.05 16.25 -2.13
CA PRO A 22 -12.95 15.89 -3.24
C PRO A 22 -14.44 15.99 -2.91
N MET A 23 -14.83 15.86 -1.64
CA MET A 23 -16.22 15.92 -1.18
C MET A 23 -16.66 17.32 -0.72
N ARG A 24 -15.77 18.31 -0.82
CA ARG A 24 -16.01 19.72 -0.46
C ARG A 24 -15.86 20.66 -1.65
N ASN A 25 -15.11 20.27 -2.68
CA ASN A 25 -14.90 21.09 -3.86
C ASN A 25 -16.20 21.20 -4.68
N LYS A 26 -16.60 22.43 -5.03
CA LYS A 26 -17.78 22.71 -5.86
C LYS A 26 -17.51 22.58 -7.35
N ASP A 27 -16.25 22.76 -7.76
CA ASP A 27 -15.85 22.79 -9.16
C ASP A 27 -15.62 21.39 -9.74
N LYS A 28 -15.55 20.37 -8.87
CA LYS A 28 -15.38 18.97 -9.25
C LYS A 28 -16.58 18.15 -8.80
N THR A 29 -17.06 17.27 -9.68
CA THR A 29 -18.04 16.24 -9.32
C THR A 29 -17.33 15.06 -8.67
N PHE A 30 -17.92 14.54 -7.59
CA PHE A 30 -17.39 13.39 -6.86
C PHE A 30 -18.33 12.18 -7.06
N ASP A 31 -17.84 11.15 -7.74
CA ASP A 31 -18.52 9.87 -7.87
C ASP A 31 -17.98 8.86 -6.83
N PRO A 32 -18.77 8.47 -5.82
CA PRO A 32 -18.36 7.51 -4.79
C PRO A 32 -18.14 6.09 -5.32
N PHE A 33 -18.59 5.75 -6.52
CA PHE A 33 -18.41 4.43 -7.13
C PHE A 33 -17.25 4.37 -8.11
N SER A 34 -16.61 5.51 -8.41
CA SER A 34 -15.45 5.54 -9.27
C SER A 34 -14.27 4.80 -8.66
N LYS A 35 -13.56 4.03 -9.49
CA LYS A 35 -12.33 3.31 -9.09
C LYS A 35 -11.07 4.19 -9.19
N ASN A 36 -11.21 5.39 -9.75
CA ASN A 36 -10.13 6.36 -9.96
C ASN A 36 -10.68 7.76 -9.64
N LEU A 37 -10.06 8.45 -8.70
CA LEU A 37 -10.40 9.81 -8.34
C LEU A 37 -9.26 10.74 -8.75
N ASP A 38 -9.57 11.79 -9.48
CA ASP A 38 -8.59 12.79 -9.90
C ASP A 38 -8.16 13.68 -8.72
N GLY A 39 -6.86 13.93 -8.60
CA GLY A 39 -6.27 14.74 -7.52
C GLY A 39 -6.22 14.06 -6.14
N VAL A 40 -6.44 12.75 -6.07
CA VAL A 40 -6.30 11.95 -4.85
C VAL A 40 -5.17 10.95 -5.04
N VAL A 41 -4.23 10.92 -4.09
CA VAL A 41 -3.19 9.88 -4.04
C VAL A 41 -3.81 8.66 -3.38
N ALA A 42 -3.94 7.58 -4.15
CA ALA A 42 -4.38 6.30 -3.61
C ALA A 42 -3.26 5.67 -2.75
N THR A 43 -3.62 4.84 -1.78
CA THR A 43 -2.67 4.20 -0.86
C THR A 43 -2.67 2.69 -1.04
N SER A 44 -1.50 2.07 -0.90
CA SER A 44 -1.33 0.63 -0.70
C SER A 44 -1.02 0.37 0.77
N LEU A 45 -1.78 -0.54 1.38
CA LEU A 45 -1.61 -0.92 2.78
C LEU A 45 -1.35 -2.41 2.87
N LYS A 46 -0.29 -2.79 3.59
CA LYS A 46 -0.05 -4.17 4.00
C LYS A 46 0.01 -4.26 5.51
N ILE A 47 -0.60 -5.30 6.05
CA ILE A 47 -0.60 -5.58 7.47
C ILE A 47 -0.31 -7.05 7.72
N GLN A 48 0.67 -7.30 8.59
CA GLN A 48 0.97 -8.63 9.10
C GLN A 48 0.63 -8.69 10.58
N ILE A 49 -0.20 -9.65 10.98
CA ILE A 49 -0.51 -9.91 12.37
C ILE A 49 0.49 -10.92 12.92
N ILE A 50 1.37 -10.46 13.81
CA ILE A 50 2.49 -11.27 14.31
C ILE A 50 2.05 -12.04 15.55
N SER A 51 1.63 -11.33 16.59
CA SER A 51 1.24 -11.93 17.88
C SER A 51 0.24 -11.08 18.65
N GLY A 52 -0.32 -11.63 19.71
CA GLY A 52 -1.11 -10.90 20.71
C GLY A 52 -0.57 -11.10 22.11
N GLN A 53 -0.98 -10.23 23.04
CA GLN A 53 -0.60 -10.30 24.46
C GLN A 53 -1.83 -10.05 25.32
N PHE A 54 -1.98 -10.84 26.38
CA PHE A 54 -3.00 -10.71 27.42
C PHE A 54 -4.43 -10.55 26.89
N LEU A 55 -4.81 -11.33 25.88
CA LEU A 55 -6.08 -11.17 25.16
C LEU A 55 -7.29 -11.61 25.99
N SER A 56 -7.12 -12.59 26.88
CA SER A 56 -8.16 -13.06 27.80
C SER A 56 -7.53 -13.64 29.07
N SER A 57 -8.26 -13.58 30.18
CA SER A 57 -7.87 -14.23 31.45
C SER A 57 -8.04 -15.76 31.39
N SER A 58 -8.93 -16.25 30.52
CA SER A 58 -9.21 -17.67 30.34
C SER A 58 -8.42 -18.22 29.15
N LYS A 59 -8.04 -19.50 29.20
CA LYS A 59 -7.42 -20.19 28.06
C LYS A 59 -8.47 -20.41 26.97
N VAL A 60 -8.44 -19.54 25.95
CA VAL A 60 -9.38 -19.56 24.82
C VAL A 60 -8.62 -19.60 23.51
N SER A 61 -9.27 -20.15 22.48
CA SER A 61 -8.74 -20.18 21.13
C SER A 61 -9.11 -18.89 20.40
N THR A 62 -8.14 -18.24 19.76
CA THR A 62 -8.32 -16.88 19.20
C THR A 62 -7.87 -16.79 17.75
N TYR A 63 -8.46 -15.85 17.01
CA TYR A 63 -8.03 -15.43 15.68
C TYR A 63 -8.26 -13.92 15.51
N VAL A 64 -7.58 -13.32 14.54
CA VAL A 64 -7.70 -11.88 14.26
C VAL A 64 -8.36 -11.68 12.90
N GLU A 65 -9.40 -10.85 12.87
CA GLU A 65 -10.05 -10.35 11.67
C GLU A 65 -9.50 -8.96 11.32
N VAL A 66 -9.24 -8.74 10.04
CA VAL A 66 -8.84 -7.44 9.51
C VAL A 66 -9.83 -7.03 8.43
N ASP A 67 -10.53 -5.92 8.66
CA ASP A 67 -11.50 -5.37 7.71
C ASP A 67 -11.08 -3.95 7.30
N MET A 68 -11.54 -3.54 6.12
CA MET A 68 -11.45 -2.17 5.64
C MET A 68 -12.84 -1.62 5.32
N TYR A 69 -13.09 -0.41 5.80
CA TYR A 69 -14.30 0.35 5.55
C TYR A 69 -13.93 1.63 4.82
N GLY A 70 -14.71 2.05 3.84
CA GLY A 70 -14.44 3.28 3.09
C GLY A 70 -15.41 3.41 1.92
N LEU A 71 -14.90 3.77 0.74
CA LEU A 71 -15.69 3.67 -0.49
C LEU A 71 -16.09 2.22 -0.78
N PRO A 72 -17.14 2.00 -1.59
CA PRO A 72 -17.50 0.65 -2.05
C PRO A 72 -16.34 -0.10 -2.69
N ALA A 73 -15.47 0.60 -3.42
CA ALA A 73 -14.28 0.02 -4.03
C ALA A 73 -13.18 -0.37 -3.02
N ASP A 74 -13.12 0.32 -1.88
CA ASP A 74 -12.09 0.13 -0.84
C ASP A 74 -12.54 -0.85 0.25
N THR A 75 -13.85 -1.12 0.33
CA THR A 75 -14.44 -1.87 1.43
C THR A 75 -14.21 -3.38 1.25
N ILE A 76 -13.48 -3.97 2.19
CA ILE A 76 -13.23 -5.42 2.26
C ILE A 76 -13.59 -5.89 3.67
N ARG A 77 -14.56 -6.81 3.76
CA ARG A 77 -15.10 -7.28 5.06
C ARG A 77 -15.11 -8.80 5.14
N LYS A 78 -14.77 -9.33 6.31
CA LYS A 78 -14.82 -10.75 6.70
C LYS A 78 -14.01 -11.70 5.82
N ARG A 79 -13.11 -11.18 4.98
CA ARG A 79 -12.27 -11.97 4.07
C ARG A 79 -10.89 -12.28 4.66
N LEU A 80 -10.32 -11.34 5.40
CA LEU A 80 -8.94 -11.43 5.89
C LEU A 80 -8.98 -11.84 7.36
N LYS A 81 -8.59 -13.10 7.62
CA LYS A 81 -8.57 -13.69 8.96
C LYS A 81 -7.29 -14.47 9.14
N THR A 82 -6.71 -14.41 10.33
CA THR A 82 -5.57 -15.26 10.67
C THR A 82 -6.01 -16.70 10.91
N LYS A 83 -5.04 -17.61 10.96
CA LYS A 83 -5.27 -18.94 11.51
C LYS A 83 -5.66 -18.82 13.00
N VAL A 84 -6.42 -19.80 13.48
CA VAL A 84 -6.80 -19.91 14.88
C VAL A 84 -5.59 -20.41 15.67
N VAL A 85 -5.28 -19.75 16.78
CA VAL A 85 -4.33 -20.24 17.78
C VAL A 85 -5.11 -20.86 18.92
N GLU A 86 -4.92 -22.16 19.13
CA GLU A 86 -5.73 -22.93 20.08
C GLU A 86 -5.23 -22.77 21.52
N SER A 87 -6.18 -22.60 22.46
CA SER A 87 -5.94 -22.63 23.91
C SER A 87 -4.81 -21.73 24.43
N ASN A 88 -4.42 -20.69 23.69
CA ASN A 88 -3.43 -19.70 24.09
C ASN A 88 -3.96 -18.29 23.85
N SER A 89 -4.37 -17.64 24.94
CA SER A 89 -4.85 -16.26 24.97
C SER A 89 -3.89 -15.29 25.66
N LEU A 90 -2.82 -15.80 26.29
CA LEU A 90 -1.85 -14.98 27.01
C LEU A 90 -0.82 -14.37 26.05
N ASN A 91 -0.31 -15.17 25.12
CA ASN A 91 0.71 -14.74 24.16
C ASN A 91 0.61 -15.49 22.81
N PRO A 92 -0.56 -15.52 22.14
CA PRO A 92 -0.69 -16.22 20.86
C PRO A 92 0.24 -15.63 19.81
N CYS A 93 0.92 -16.51 19.07
CA CYS A 93 1.67 -16.15 17.87
C CYS A 93 0.86 -16.55 16.66
N TYR A 94 0.33 -15.58 15.92
CA TYR A 94 -0.45 -15.83 14.70
C TYR A 94 0.46 -16.01 13.49
N ASN A 95 1.57 -15.25 13.44
CA ASN A 95 2.52 -15.15 12.34
C ASN A 95 1.82 -15.27 10.97
N SER A 96 0.84 -14.38 10.75
CA SER A 96 -0.05 -14.48 9.60
C SER A 96 0.69 -14.24 8.30
N GLU A 97 0.07 -14.68 7.21
CA GLU A 97 0.36 -14.12 5.90
C GLU A 97 0.08 -12.60 5.90
N VAL A 98 0.76 -11.88 5.01
CA VAL A 98 0.60 -10.43 4.90
C VAL A 98 -0.72 -10.13 4.20
N PHE A 99 -1.65 -9.52 4.93
CA PHE A 99 -2.90 -9.05 4.35
C PHE A 99 -2.64 -7.78 3.56
N THR A 100 -2.98 -7.81 2.27
CA THR A 100 -2.67 -6.74 1.34
C THR A 100 -3.93 -6.06 0.82
N PHE A 101 -3.97 -4.75 0.96
CA PHE A 101 -4.95 -3.84 0.36
C PHE A 101 -4.23 -3.07 -0.75
N ASN A 102 -4.22 -3.65 -1.95
CA ASN A 102 -3.40 -3.17 -3.07
C ASN A 102 -3.67 -1.72 -3.44
N LYS A 103 -4.95 -1.32 -3.47
CA LYS A 103 -5.36 0.01 -3.90
C LYS A 103 -6.55 0.48 -3.07
N ILE A 104 -6.27 1.46 -2.22
CA ILE A 104 -7.27 2.23 -1.47
C ILE A 104 -7.45 3.55 -2.22
N VAL A 105 -8.58 3.70 -2.90
CA VAL A 105 -8.90 4.81 -3.80
C VAL A 105 -9.00 6.13 -3.04
N LEU A 106 -9.65 6.14 -1.86
CA LEU A 106 -9.75 7.35 -1.03
C LEU A 106 -9.31 7.07 0.42
N PRO A 107 -7.99 7.10 0.71
CA PRO A 107 -7.45 6.76 2.03
C PRO A 107 -7.98 7.68 3.14
N CYS A 108 -8.32 8.94 2.84
CA CYS A 108 -8.83 9.90 3.81
C CYS A 108 -10.16 9.51 4.48
N ILE A 109 -10.95 8.61 3.86
CA ILE A 109 -12.18 8.07 4.48
C ILE A 109 -12.08 6.60 4.81
N ALA A 110 -10.95 5.97 4.45
CA ALA A 110 -10.74 4.55 4.69
C ALA A 110 -10.35 4.31 6.15
N ILE A 111 -10.93 3.29 6.75
CA ILE A 111 -10.74 2.91 8.15
C ILE A 111 -10.43 1.42 8.18
N LEU A 112 -9.27 1.10 8.74
CA LEU A 112 -8.86 -0.26 9.06
C LEU A 112 -9.48 -0.66 10.40
N ARG A 113 -10.16 -1.80 10.43
CA ARG A 113 -10.63 -2.45 11.66
C ARG A 113 -9.79 -3.71 11.88
N ILE A 114 -9.24 -3.83 13.08
CA ILE A 114 -8.56 -5.05 13.53
C ILE A 114 -9.34 -5.54 14.75
N ALA A 115 -9.84 -6.78 14.71
CA ALA A 115 -10.64 -7.34 15.79
C ALA A 115 -10.12 -8.73 16.17
N VAL A 116 -9.94 -8.95 17.46
CA VAL A 116 -9.62 -10.25 18.02
C VAL A 116 -10.91 -10.95 18.37
N MET A 117 -11.08 -12.13 17.81
CA MET A 117 -12.25 -12.97 17.97
C MET A 117 -11.86 -14.27 18.65
N GLU A 118 -12.77 -14.79 19.45
CA GLU A 118 -12.73 -16.16 19.97
C GLU A 118 -13.41 -17.12 18.97
N THR A 119 -13.04 -18.41 19.00
CA THR A 119 -13.63 -19.43 18.11
C THR A 119 -15.15 -19.59 18.27
N ASN A 120 -15.72 -19.23 19.43
CA ASN A 120 -17.17 -19.21 19.65
C ASN A 120 -17.89 -18.00 18.98
N GLY A 121 -17.15 -17.10 18.33
CA GLY A 121 -17.66 -15.90 17.69
C GLY A 121 -17.75 -14.65 18.59
N SER A 122 -17.36 -14.76 19.86
CA SER A 122 -17.25 -13.63 20.78
C SER A 122 -16.08 -12.73 20.40
N MET A 123 -16.26 -11.42 20.54
CA MET A 123 -15.20 -10.45 20.29
C MET A 123 -14.49 -10.10 21.60
N LEU A 124 -13.18 -10.34 21.66
CA LEU A 124 -12.36 -10.02 22.82
C LEU A 124 -11.95 -8.54 22.83
N GLY A 125 -11.73 -7.97 21.65
CA GLY A 125 -11.43 -6.55 21.50
C GLY A 125 -11.19 -6.16 20.06
N GLN A 126 -11.24 -4.86 19.79
CA GLN A 126 -11.11 -4.30 18.46
C GLN A 126 -10.39 -2.95 18.46
N ARG A 127 -9.87 -2.54 17.31
CA ARG A 127 -9.36 -1.19 17.07
C ARG A 127 -9.79 -0.73 15.68
N PHE A 128 -10.26 0.51 15.60
CA PHE A 128 -10.49 1.22 14.34
C PHE A 128 -9.38 2.26 14.15
N LEU A 129 -8.74 2.26 12.98
CA LEU A 129 -7.62 3.13 12.64
C LEU A 129 -7.86 3.74 11.25
N PRO A 130 -8.00 5.07 11.12
CA PRO A 130 -8.01 5.75 9.83
C PRO A 130 -6.72 5.46 9.07
N VAL A 131 -6.83 5.11 7.80
CA VAL A 131 -5.68 4.74 6.96
C VAL A 131 -4.68 5.90 6.86
N ASP A 132 -5.18 7.12 6.73
CA ASP A 132 -4.39 8.36 6.68
C ASP A 132 -3.55 8.62 7.95
N ALA A 133 -3.95 8.05 9.08
CA ALA A 133 -3.26 8.21 10.36
C ALA A 133 -2.33 7.03 10.71
N LEU A 134 -2.23 6.00 9.86
CA LEU A 134 -1.40 4.83 10.12
C LEU A 134 0.08 5.17 10.00
N LYS A 135 0.87 4.64 10.94
CA LYS A 135 2.34 4.74 10.91
C LYS A 135 2.93 3.39 10.53
N PRO A 136 3.82 3.31 9.51
CA PRO A 136 4.43 2.05 9.12
C PRO A 136 5.41 1.52 10.18
N GLY A 137 5.88 0.29 9.95
CA GLY A 137 6.81 -0.47 10.78
C GLY A 137 6.11 -1.37 11.80
N TYR A 138 6.90 -1.86 12.76
CA TYR A 138 6.43 -2.68 13.87
C TYR A 138 5.72 -1.83 14.93
N ARG A 139 4.48 -2.19 15.27
CA ARG A 139 3.64 -1.42 16.20
C ARG A 139 2.85 -2.35 17.11
N TYR A 140 2.68 -1.90 18.35
CA TYR A 140 1.66 -2.44 19.23
C TYR A 140 0.34 -1.69 19.02
N ILE A 141 -0.75 -2.44 18.94
CA ILE A 141 -2.11 -1.95 18.84
C ILE A 141 -2.85 -2.39 20.09
N THR A 142 -3.13 -1.43 20.97
CA THR A 142 -3.96 -1.65 22.16
C THR A 142 -5.42 -1.81 21.74
N LEU A 143 -6.05 -2.90 22.18
CA LEU A 143 -7.42 -3.21 21.82
C LEU A 143 -8.42 -2.40 22.67
N ARG A 144 -9.64 -2.31 22.17
CA ARG A 144 -10.77 -1.63 22.82
C ARG A 144 -11.99 -2.52 22.85
N ASN A 145 -12.92 -2.22 23.76
CA ASN A 145 -14.20 -2.92 23.82
C ASN A 145 -15.18 -2.43 22.72
N GLU A 146 -16.42 -2.92 22.79
CA GLU A 146 -17.47 -2.53 21.84
C GLU A 146 -17.84 -1.04 21.91
N GLY A 147 -17.72 -0.45 23.10
CA GLY A 147 -17.95 0.97 23.37
C GLY A 147 -16.75 1.87 23.03
N ASN A 148 -15.74 1.35 22.33
CA ASN A 148 -14.48 2.02 22.04
C ASN A 148 -13.74 2.56 23.28
N GLN A 149 -13.90 1.93 24.44
CA GLN A 149 -13.10 2.21 25.63
C GLN A 149 -11.82 1.35 25.62
N PRO A 150 -10.67 1.91 26.05
CA PRO A 150 -9.39 1.19 26.05
C PRO A 150 -9.42 0.00 27.00
N LEU A 151 -8.97 -1.15 26.50
CA LEU A 151 -8.66 -2.31 27.34
C LEU A 151 -7.22 -2.16 27.86
N THR A 152 -6.97 -2.48 29.13
CA THR A 152 -5.68 -2.20 29.79
C THR A 152 -4.53 -3.05 29.27
N MET A 153 -4.76 -4.37 29.13
CA MET A 153 -3.71 -5.35 28.82
C MET A 153 -3.77 -5.90 27.38
N PRO A 154 -4.95 -6.19 26.79
CA PRO A 154 -5.04 -6.79 25.46
C PRO A 154 -4.39 -5.93 24.36
N SER A 155 -3.34 -6.46 23.74
CA SER A 155 -2.63 -5.81 22.62
C SER A 155 -2.30 -6.79 21.51
N LEU A 156 -2.17 -6.27 20.30
CA LEU A 156 -1.62 -6.99 19.15
C LEU A 156 -0.29 -6.38 18.74
N PHE A 157 0.67 -7.23 18.37
CA PHE A 157 1.89 -6.83 17.71
C PHE A 157 1.76 -7.06 16.21
N VAL A 158 1.95 -6.00 15.43
CA VAL A 158 1.74 -6.01 13.98
C VAL A 158 2.91 -5.35 13.25
N HIS A 159 3.07 -5.71 11.98
CA HIS A 159 3.90 -4.96 11.03
C HIS A 159 3.00 -4.29 10.00
N LEU A 160 3.21 -3.00 9.77
CA LEU A 160 2.44 -2.19 8.82
C LEU A 160 3.37 -1.65 7.73
N GLU A 161 2.98 -1.81 6.47
CA GLU A 161 3.59 -1.07 5.36
C GLU A 161 2.52 -0.18 4.74
N VAL A 162 2.80 1.12 4.70
CA VAL A 162 1.93 2.14 4.11
C VAL A 162 2.75 2.83 3.03
N ALA A 163 2.26 2.77 1.79
CA ALA A 163 2.94 3.37 0.65
C ALA A 163 1.92 3.99 -0.32
N ASP A 164 2.37 4.93 -1.13
CA ASP A 164 1.54 5.46 -2.22
C ASP A 164 1.31 4.37 -3.27
N PHE A 165 0.08 4.26 -3.76
CA PHE A 165 -0.25 3.31 -4.81
C PHE A 165 0.28 3.80 -6.15
N VAL A 166 1.18 3.00 -6.74
CA VAL A 166 1.71 3.24 -8.08
C VAL A 166 1.26 2.08 -8.98
N PRO A 167 0.52 2.33 -10.06
CA PRO A 167 0.22 1.31 -11.05
C PRO A 167 1.50 0.68 -11.60
N GLU A 168 1.49 -0.64 -11.86
CA GLU A 168 2.68 -1.38 -12.32
C GLU A 168 3.31 -0.78 -13.58
N VAL A 169 2.47 -0.31 -14.51
CA VAL A 169 2.89 0.37 -15.75
C VAL A 169 3.70 1.66 -15.51
N HIS A 170 3.62 2.24 -14.31
CA HIS A 170 4.28 3.50 -13.96
C HIS A 170 5.45 3.34 -12.97
N LEU A 171 5.81 2.11 -12.58
CA LEU A 171 6.89 1.88 -11.60
C LEU A 171 8.23 2.46 -12.07
N LYS A 172 8.62 2.22 -13.33
CA LYS A 172 9.86 2.78 -13.91
C LYS A 172 9.88 4.30 -13.91
N PHE A 173 8.74 4.93 -14.19
CA PHE A 173 8.62 6.38 -14.14
C PHE A 173 8.73 6.91 -12.72
N MET A 174 8.11 6.23 -11.75
CA MET A 174 8.22 6.59 -10.34
C MET A 174 9.67 6.47 -9.84
N GLU A 175 10.37 5.39 -10.16
CA GLU A 175 11.78 5.20 -9.79
C GLU A 175 12.68 6.30 -10.37
N ALA A 176 12.46 6.67 -11.63
CA ALA A 176 13.16 7.77 -12.29
C ALA A 176 12.89 9.12 -11.61
N LEU A 177 11.65 9.37 -11.17
CA LEU A 177 11.28 10.60 -10.45
C LEU A 177 11.81 10.63 -9.01
N ALA A 178 11.82 9.49 -8.33
CA ALA A 178 12.34 9.35 -6.98
C ALA A 178 13.87 9.53 -6.93
N ASN A 179 14.58 9.02 -7.95
CA ASN A 179 16.04 9.08 -8.05
C ASN A 179 16.47 9.60 -9.44
N PRO A 180 16.37 10.92 -9.69
CA PRO A 180 16.59 11.48 -11.03
C PRO A 180 18.07 11.50 -11.44
N ILE A 181 19.01 11.68 -10.49
CA ILE A 181 20.44 11.80 -10.82
C ILE A 181 20.99 10.49 -11.42
N PRO A 182 20.81 9.31 -10.79
CA PRO A 182 21.22 8.04 -11.40
C PRO A 182 20.56 7.79 -12.75
N PHE A 183 19.26 8.06 -12.86
CA PHE A 183 18.49 7.84 -14.09
C PHE A 183 19.01 8.67 -15.27
N MET A 184 19.26 9.97 -15.05
CA MET A 184 19.81 10.84 -16.10
C MET A 184 21.22 10.41 -16.50
N LYS A 185 22.06 10.03 -15.54
CA LYS A 185 23.41 9.54 -15.82
C LYS A 185 23.42 8.27 -16.68
N GLU A 186 22.48 7.35 -16.42
CA GLU A 186 22.33 6.13 -17.21
C GLU A 186 21.87 6.45 -18.64
N LYS A 187 20.89 7.34 -18.79
CA LYS A 187 20.40 7.81 -20.08
C LYS A 187 21.48 8.54 -20.90
N ASP A 188 22.27 9.39 -20.25
CA ASP A 188 23.39 10.10 -20.90
C ASP A 188 24.46 9.11 -21.39
N ARG A 189 24.74 8.06 -20.60
CA ARG A 189 25.67 6.99 -20.97
C ARG A 189 25.13 6.20 -22.17
N GLU A 190 23.86 5.80 -22.15
CA GLU A 190 23.21 5.12 -23.28
C GLU A 190 23.26 5.98 -24.55
N GLU A 191 23.04 7.29 -24.44
CA GLU A 191 23.13 8.21 -25.57
C GLU A 191 24.57 8.33 -26.11
N GLN A 192 25.57 8.38 -25.23
CA GLN A 192 26.99 8.37 -25.62
C GLN A 192 27.38 7.06 -26.33
N GLU A 193 26.94 5.91 -25.82
CA GLU A 193 27.18 4.61 -26.43
C GLU A 193 26.54 4.50 -27.82
N MET A 194 25.30 4.98 -27.97
CA MET A 194 24.61 5.02 -29.25
C MET A 194 25.31 5.92 -30.27
N LYS A 195 25.78 7.10 -29.85
CA LYS A 195 26.58 8.00 -30.71
C LYS A 195 27.88 7.33 -31.15
N ASN A 196 28.57 6.66 -30.22
CA ASN A 196 29.81 5.94 -30.54
C ASN A 196 29.55 4.80 -31.53
N ARG A 197 28.46 4.05 -31.35
CA ARG A 197 28.07 2.96 -32.26
C ARG A 197 27.70 3.47 -33.65
N GLN A 198 26.95 4.57 -33.75
CA GLN A 198 26.62 5.20 -35.03
C GLN A 198 27.88 5.68 -35.76
N LYS A 199 28.80 6.34 -35.05
CA LYS A 199 30.07 6.79 -35.62
C LYS A 199 30.91 5.63 -36.13
N ALA A 200 30.97 4.52 -35.40
CA ALA A 200 31.67 3.31 -35.82
C ALA A 200 31.05 2.68 -37.08
N LEU A 201 29.72 2.58 -37.14
CA LEU A 201 29.01 2.08 -38.32
C LEU A 201 29.22 2.97 -39.54
N GLN A 202 29.23 4.30 -39.36
CA GLN A 202 29.49 5.24 -40.44
C GLN A 202 30.92 5.10 -40.98
N LEU A 203 31.91 4.89 -40.11
CA LEU A 203 33.30 4.66 -40.51
C LEU A 203 33.45 3.37 -41.33
N LEU A 204 32.78 2.29 -40.93
CA LEU A 204 32.77 1.03 -41.69
C LEU A 204 32.12 1.17 -43.07
N LEU A 205 31.03 1.93 -43.17
CA LEU A 205 30.39 2.22 -44.46
C LEU A 205 31.29 3.05 -45.39
N GLU A 206 32.04 4.02 -44.84
CA GLU A 206 33.01 4.80 -45.61
C GLU A 206 34.21 3.96 -46.08
N GLU A 207 34.62 2.95 -45.32
CA GLU A 207 35.65 1.98 -45.72
C GLU A 207 35.16 1.06 -46.85
N ASP A 208 33.95 0.50 -46.74
CA ASP A 208 33.33 -0.33 -47.79
C ASP A 208 33.10 0.44 -49.11
N GLU A 209 32.78 1.74 -49.05
CA GLU A 209 32.64 2.58 -50.25
C GLU A 209 33.98 2.85 -50.92
N LYS A 210 35.06 3.03 -50.15
CA LYS A 210 36.41 3.20 -50.71
C LYS A 210 36.90 1.95 -51.42
N GLU A 211 36.70 0.77 -50.82
CA GLU A 211 37.07 -0.50 -51.45
C GLU A 211 36.29 -0.74 -52.77
N LYS A 212 35.01 -0.38 -52.84
CA LYS A 212 34.21 -0.50 -54.08
C LYS A 212 34.58 0.48 -55.18
N VAL A 213 35.18 1.63 -54.86
CA VAL A 213 35.64 2.60 -55.87
C VAL A 213 36.97 2.17 -56.49
N GLU A 214 37.82 1.49 -55.73
CA GLU A 214 39.10 0.95 -56.23
C GLU A 214 38.92 -0.28 -57.15
N ASP A 215 37.82 -1.02 -57.02
CA ASP A 215 37.56 -2.26 -57.78
C ASP A 215 36.81 -2.06 -59.13
N LYS A 216 36.58 -0.81 -59.59
CA LYS A 216 36.01 -0.58 -60.93
C LYS A 216 37.06 -0.85 -62.02
N PRO A 217 36.81 -1.75 -62.98
CA PRO A 217 37.75 -1.99 -64.07
C PRO A 217 37.88 -0.73 -64.92
N LEU A 218 39.12 -0.31 -65.17
CA LEU A 218 39.42 0.64 -66.25
C LEU A 218 39.03 -0.02 -67.58
N ASP A 219 37.95 0.46 -68.19
CA ASP A 219 37.61 0.15 -69.58
C ASP A 219 38.81 0.57 -70.46
N SER A 220 39.42 -0.42 -71.12
CA SER A 220 40.52 -0.24 -72.06
C SER A 220 39.99 -0.12 -73.49
N ASP A 221 40.35 0.98 -74.16
CA ASP A 221 40.27 1.21 -75.61
C ASP A 221 40.95 0.10 -76.46
#